data_AF-A0A4D6LG51-F1
#
_entry.id   AF-A0A4D6LG51-F1
#
_cell.length_a   1.000
_cell.length_b   1.000
_cell.length_c   1.000
_cell.angle_alpha   90.00
_cell.angle_beta   90.00
_cell.angle_gamma   90.00
#
_symmetry.space_group_name_H-M   'P 1'
#
loop_
_entity.id
_entity.type
_entity.pdbx_description
1 polymer ?
#
loop_
_entity_poly.entity_id
_entity_poly.type
_entity_poly.pdbx_seq_one_letter_code
_entity_poly.pdbx_strand_id
1 'polypeptide(L)'
;MGAGSTSGVKGPEAGLIELPETTVRKDIEINVPESLINSIDNMEPRALVKAMVEFSSKTLLLGRRVKEGNRTKVEELQEKVDKHDEEKEAWKKEKEEWELERKRLATWRVRCLDSEEKLKGQIAELEADYDDIKEKHDGLEGELEDLKRFDVNKDVVDDVLIDEEESSPEGNGEKEAVDANVGGEEVVAEDVEQKAA
;
A
#
# COMPACT_ATOMS: atom_id res chain seq x y z
N MET A 1 -31.18 -5.25 -0.80
CA MET A 1 -30.03 -6.10 -0.45
C MET A 1 -28.82 -5.39 -1.02
N GLY A 2 -28.05 -4.64 -0.24
CA GLY A 2 -26.91 -5.10 0.58
C GLY A 2 -25.64 -4.61 -0.14
N ALA A 3 -24.60 -4.05 0.46
CA ALA A 3 -24.25 -3.78 1.84
C ALA A 3 -23.33 -2.53 1.83
N GLY A 4 -23.49 -1.64 2.80
CA GLY A 4 -22.60 -0.49 2.97
C GLY A 4 -21.29 -0.92 3.64
N SER A 5 -20.16 -0.63 3.01
CA SER A 5 -18.83 -0.87 3.58
C SER A 5 -18.44 0.26 4.53
N THR A 6 -18.53 -0.02 5.82
CA THR A 6 -17.92 0.79 6.88
C THR A 6 -16.49 0.31 7.12
N SER A 7 -15.52 0.75 6.33
CA SER A 7 -14.10 0.51 6.64
C SER A 7 -13.61 1.56 7.63
N GLY A 8 -14.17 1.53 8.84
CA GLY A 8 -13.58 2.20 10.00
C GLY A 8 -12.38 1.40 10.47
N VAL A 9 -11.24 1.53 9.78
CA VAL A 9 -9.96 1.08 10.32
C VAL A 9 -9.69 1.95 11.56
N LYS A 10 -9.94 1.34 12.73
CA LYS A 10 -9.43 1.83 14.01
C LYS A 10 -7.91 1.82 13.86
N GLY A 11 -7.32 3.02 13.75
CA GLY A 11 -5.88 3.18 13.97
C GLY A 11 -5.52 2.61 15.33
N PRO A 12 -4.25 2.22 15.55
CA PRO A 12 -3.82 1.72 16.84
C PRO A 12 -4.25 2.73 17.90
N GLU A 13 -5.12 2.29 18.81
CA GLU A 13 -5.48 3.00 20.03
C GLU A 13 -4.14 3.28 20.72
N ALA A 14 -3.60 4.48 20.52
CA ALA A 14 -2.40 4.91 21.19
C ALA A 14 -2.74 4.84 22.68
N GLY A 15 -2.25 3.78 23.33
CA GLY A 15 -2.41 3.57 24.75
C GLY A 15 -1.75 4.76 25.42
N LEU A 16 -2.56 5.75 25.76
CA LEU A 16 -2.17 6.86 26.62
C LEU A 16 -1.59 6.19 27.85
N ILE A 17 -0.26 6.29 28.00
CA ILE A 17 0.42 5.79 29.16
C ILE A 17 -0.11 6.65 30.30
N GLU A 18 -1.09 6.11 31.03
CA GLU A 18 -1.74 6.79 32.12
C GLU A 18 -0.66 7.02 33.18
N LEU A 19 -0.16 8.25 33.25
CA LEU A 19 0.84 8.61 34.22
C LEU A 19 0.23 8.34 35.60
N PRO A 20 0.88 7.55 36.47
CA PRO A 20 0.33 7.28 37.78
C PRO A 20 0.11 8.61 38.51
N GLU A 21 -1.11 8.84 38.97
CA GLU A 21 -1.48 10.01 39.76
C GLU A 21 -0.56 10.09 40.99
N THR A 22 0.41 10.99 40.94
CA THR A 22 1.32 11.21 42.06
C THR A 22 0.60 12.03 43.13
N THR A 23 -0.11 11.36 44.04
CA THR A 23 -0.67 12.02 45.23
C THR A 23 0.48 12.38 46.16
N VAL A 24 0.90 13.65 46.14
CA VAL A 24 1.84 14.21 47.13
C VAL A 24 1.12 14.26 48.47
N ARG A 25 1.36 13.27 49.34
CA ARG A 25 0.81 13.25 50.71
C ARG A 25 1.43 14.41 51.50
N LYS A 26 0.59 15.36 51.93
CA LYS A 26 1.00 16.53 52.71
C LYS A 26 0.77 16.36 54.22
N ASP A 27 0.19 15.23 54.63
CA ASP A 27 -0.38 15.06 55.97
C ASP A 27 0.40 14.02 56.80
N ILE A 28 1.73 14.14 56.83
CA ILE A 28 2.54 13.31 57.74
C ILE A 28 2.66 14.06 59.07
N GLU A 29 1.80 13.72 60.01
CA GLU A 29 1.90 14.17 61.40
C GLU A 29 3.02 13.40 62.11
N ILE A 30 4.10 14.10 62.47
CA ILE A 30 5.25 13.51 63.17
C ILE A 30 5.10 13.83 64.66
N ASN A 31 4.52 12.92 65.43
CA ASN A 31 4.45 13.05 66.89
C ASN A 31 5.82 12.79 67.51
N VAL A 32 6.34 13.73 68.32
CA VAL A 32 7.57 13.55 69.09
C VAL A 32 7.18 13.27 70.55
N PRO A 33 7.42 12.06 71.08
CA PRO A 33 7.04 11.74 72.45
C PRO A 33 7.89 12.51 73.46
N GLU A 34 7.29 12.90 74.60
CA GLU A 34 7.97 13.62 75.69
C GLU A 34 9.20 12.89 76.24
N SER A 35 9.21 11.55 76.16
CA SER A 35 10.38 10.73 76.50
C SER A 35 11.58 10.96 75.58
N LEU A 36 11.35 11.26 74.30
CA LEU A 36 12.41 11.63 73.35
C LEU A 36 12.96 13.03 73.67
N ILE A 37 12.09 13.96 74.04
CA ILE A 37 12.48 15.33 74.44
C ILE A 37 13.34 15.27 75.72
N ASN A 38 12.86 14.56 76.74
CA ASN A 38 13.63 14.33 77.97
C ASN A 38 14.94 13.59 77.72
N SER A 39 15.00 12.71 76.71
CA SER A 39 16.25 12.02 76.33
C SER A 39 17.28 12.94 75.70
N ILE A 40 16.87 14.03 75.04
CA ILE A 40 17.76 15.01 74.41
C ILE A 40 18.37 15.92 75.47
N ASP A 41 17.54 16.39 76.42
CA ASP A 41 17.96 17.35 77.46
C ASP A 41 18.94 16.75 78.48
N ASN A 42 18.89 15.44 78.69
CA ASN A 42 19.77 14.72 79.63
C ASN A 42 21.06 14.17 78.97
N MET A 43 21.30 14.46 77.69
CA MET A 43 22.45 13.93 76.95
C MET A 43 23.73 14.76 77.22
N GLU A 44 24.88 14.11 77.37
CA GLU A 44 26.17 14.81 77.44
C GLU A 44 26.37 15.66 76.16
N PRO A 45 26.85 16.92 76.24
CA PRO A 45 27.02 17.79 75.07
C PRO A 45 27.78 17.15 73.90
N ARG A 46 28.79 16.32 74.18
CA ARG A 46 29.57 15.59 73.18
C ARG A 46 28.74 14.51 72.47
N ALA A 47 27.86 13.82 73.20
CA ALA A 47 26.95 12.83 72.66
C ALA A 47 25.84 13.48 71.81
N LEU A 48 25.32 14.63 72.24
CA LEU A 48 24.34 15.41 71.48
C LEU A 48 24.88 15.84 70.12
N VAL A 49 26.07 16.45 70.07
CA VAL A 49 26.72 16.85 68.81
C VAL A 49 26.88 15.64 67.88
N LYS A 50 27.29 14.49 68.42
CA LYS A 50 27.44 13.25 67.64
C LYS A 50 26.11 12.77 67.06
N ALA A 51 25.04 12.77 67.85
CA ALA A 51 23.70 12.39 67.39
C ALA A 51 23.14 13.36 66.33
N MET A 52 23.37 14.66 66.51
CA MET A 52 22.95 15.71 65.57
C MET A 52 23.66 15.56 64.21
N VAL A 53 24.96 15.30 64.23
CA VAL A 53 25.76 15.05 63.02
C VAL A 53 25.27 13.77 62.34
N GLU A 54 25.05 12.69 63.09
CA GLU A 54 24.57 11.42 62.54
C GLU A 54 23.17 11.54 61.92
N PHE A 55 22.25 12.24 62.59
CA PHE A 55 20.92 12.56 62.08
C PHE A 55 21.02 13.39 60.79
N SER A 56 21.80 14.46 60.79
CA SER A 56 21.99 15.33 59.63
C SER A 56 22.57 14.57 58.44
N SER A 57 23.57 13.71 58.67
CA SER A 57 24.14 12.85 57.62
C SER A 57 23.11 11.89 57.02
N LYS A 58 22.24 11.27 57.84
CA LYS A 58 21.18 10.38 57.34
C LYS A 58 20.14 11.14 56.51
N THR A 59 19.72 12.32 56.95
CA THR A 59 18.75 13.17 56.24
C THR A 59 19.28 13.62 54.88
N LEU A 60 20.57 13.98 54.79
CA LEU A 60 21.22 14.33 53.53
C LEU A 60 21.27 13.15 52.55
N LEU A 61 21.57 11.94 53.03
CA LEU A 61 21.56 10.73 52.20
C LEU A 61 20.16 10.38 51.69
N LEU A 62 19.14 10.52 52.53
CA LEU A 62 17.74 10.32 52.14
C LEU A 62 17.31 11.34 51.08
N GLY A 63 17.61 12.63 51.28
CA GLY A 63 17.32 13.68 50.30
C GLY A 63 18.02 13.44 48.95
N ARG A 64 19.26 12.94 48.97
CA ARG A 64 19.98 12.54 47.75
C ARG A 64 19.29 11.39 47.04
N ARG A 65 18.92 10.32 47.76
CA ARG A 65 18.26 9.14 47.18
C ARG A 65 16.91 9.48 46.54
N VAL A 66 16.14 10.38 47.16
CA VAL A 66 14.87 10.88 46.60
C VAL A 66 15.10 11.75 45.35
N LYS A 67 16.11 12.62 45.35
CA LYS A 67 16.47 13.41 44.16
C LYS A 67 16.95 12.52 43.01
N GLU A 68 17.82 11.56 43.31
CA GLU A 68 18.46 10.68 42.33
C GLU A 68 17.44 9.72 41.69
N GLY A 69 16.54 9.13 42.47
CA GLY A 69 15.47 8.27 41.95
C GLY A 69 14.37 8.99 41.15
N ASN A 70 14.16 10.30 41.38
CA ASN A 70 13.25 11.09 40.53
C ASN A 70 13.92 11.55 39.24
N ARG A 71 15.24 11.78 39.27
CA ARG A 71 16.00 12.24 38.10
C ARG A 71 15.94 11.24 36.94
N THR A 72 16.11 9.95 37.21
CA THR A 72 16.05 8.90 36.17
C THR A 72 14.67 8.79 35.53
N LYS A 73 13.59 8.95 36.31
CA LYS A 73 12.21 8.93 35.79
C LYS A 73 11.92 10.15 34.90
N VAL A 74 12.47 11.31 35.23
CA VAL A 74 12.34 12.53 34.39
C VAL A 74 13.12 12.35 33.09
N GLU A 75 14.32 11.77 33.13
CA GLU A 75 15.13 11.47 31.94
C GLU A 75 14.40 10.45 31.02
N GLU A 76 13.80 9.39 31.56
CA GLU A 76 13.00 8.42 30.79
C GLU A 76 11.75 9.06 30.15
N LEU A 77 11.06 9.96 30.87
CA LEU A 77 9.92 10.68 30.31
C LEU A 77 10.35 11.65 29.21
N GLN A 78 11.51 12.29 29.36
CA GLN A 78 12.05 13.19 28.34
C GLN A 78 12.35 12.44 27.04
N GLU A 79 12.99 11.26 27.12
CA GLU A 79 13.27 10.42 25.94
C GLU A 79 11.99 10.02 25.20
N LYS A 80 10.91 9.70 25.93
CA LYS A 80 9.61 9.38 25.32
C LYS A 80 8.98 10.58 24.62
N VAL A 81 9.14 11.78 25.19
CA VAL A 81 8.65 13.02 24.57
C VAL A 81 9.40 13.27 23.26
N ASP A 82 10.73 13.18 23.29
CA ASP A 82 11.56 13.39 22.10
C ASP A 82 11.23 12.36 21.00
N LYS A 83 11.05 11.08 21.38
CA LYS A 83 10.59 10.03 20.47
C LYS A 83 9.22 10.32 19.85
N HIS A 84 8.27 10.84 20.62
CA HIS A 84 6.95 11.21 20.11
C HIS A 84 7.01 12.34 19.07
N ASP A 85 7.92 13.29 19.24
CA ASP A 85 8.12 14.38 18.28
C ASP A 85 8.69 13.85 16.94
N GLU A 86 9.64 12.91 16.99
CA GLU A 86 10.16 12.24 15.80
C GLU A 86 9.09 11.44 15.04
N GLU A 87 8.30 10.63 15.76
CA GLU A 87 7.21 9.83 15.19
C GLU A 87 6.12 10.72 14.56
N LYS A 88 5.80 11.86 15.20
CA LYS A 88 4.82 12.81 14.69
C LYS A 88 5.25 13.44 13.37
N GLU A 89 6.53 13.80 13.24
CA GLU A 89 7.07 14.34 11.98
C GLU A 89 7.12 13.28 10.88
N ALA A 90 7.44 12.02 11.21
CA ALA A 90 7.37 10.91 10.26
C ALA A 90 5.95 10.68 9.74
N TRP A 91 4.96 10.64 10.64
CA TRP A 91 3.55 10.46 10.27
C TRP A 91 3.03 11.62 9.39
N LYS A 92 3.48 12.85 9.65
CA LYS A 92 3.12 14.01 8.83
C LYS A 92 3.66 13.89 7.40
N LYS A 93 4.91 13.44 7.23
CA LYS A 93 5.51 13.20 5.90
C LYS A 93 4.77 12.11 5.13
N GLU A 94 4.49 10.98 5.78
CA GLU A 94 3.74 9.88 5.17
C GLU A 94 2.34 10.33 4.72
N LYS A 95 1.66 11.13 5.54
CA LYS A 95 0.35 11.70 5.20
C LYS A 95 0.42 12.62 3.97
N GLU A 96 1.46 13.44 3.85
CA GLU A 96 1.68 14.30 2.68
C GLU A 96 1.96 13.48 1.41
N GLU A 97 2.75 12.41 1.50
CA GLU A 97 3.01 11.47 0.40
C GLU A 97 1.74 10.74 -0.05
N TRP A 98 0.95 10.24 0.91
CA TRP A 98 -0.32 9.57 0.61
C TRP A 98 -1.31 10.49 -0.10
N GLU A 99 -1.33 11.77 0.27
CA GLU A 99 -2.13 12.79 -0.40
C GLU A 99 -1.68 13.06 -1.84
N LEU A 100 -0.37 13.03 -2.12
CA LEU A 100 0.16 13.14 -3.48
C LEU A 100 -0.22 11.93 -4.33
N GLU A 101 -0.07 10.72 -3.80
CA GLU A 101 -0.44 9.50 -4.53
C GLU A 101 -1.95 9.43 -4.75
N ARG A 102 -2.77 9.88 -3.80
CA ARG A 102 -4.22 10.01 -3.98
C ARG A 102 -4.58 10.96 -5.13
N LYS A 103 -3.91 12.11 -5.25
CA LYS A 103 -4.09 13.04 -6.37
C LYS A 103 -3.66 12.43 -7.69
N ARG A 104 -2.52 11.74 -7.71
CA ARG A 104 -2.02 11.01 -8.89
C ARG A 104 -3.02 9.95 -9.34
N LEU A 105 -3.58 9.17 -8.41
CA LEU A 105 -4.62 8.18 -8.67
C LEU A 105 -5.90 8.82 -9.21
N ALA A 106 -6.33 9.97 -8.68
CA ALA A 106 -7.48 10.70 -9.22
C ALA A 106 -7.27 11.10 -10.69
N THR A 107 -6.08 11.64 -11.02
CA THR A 107 -5.71 11.97 -12.41
C THR A 107 -5.64 10.74 -13.30
N TRP A 108 -5.11 9.62 -12.80
CA TRP A 108 -5.07 8.36 -13.54
C TRP A 108 -6.48 7.83 -13.82
N ARG A 109 -7.39 7.87 -12.84
CA ARG A 109 -8.79 7.44 -13.02
C ARG A 109 -9.48 8.22 -14.14
N VAL A 110 -9.30 9.54 -14.20
CA VAL A 110 -9.88 10.36 -15.28
C VAL A 110 -9.33 9.95 -16.64
N ARG A 111 -8.01 9.73 -16.75
CA ARG A 111 -7.39 9.27 -18.01
C ARG A 111 -7.87 7.88 -18.44
N CYS A 112 -8.08 6.97 -17.49
CA CYS A 112 -8.66 5.66 -17.77
C CYS A 112 -10.08 5.80 -18.31
N LEU A 113 -10.92 6.64 -17.70
CA LEU A 113 -12.29 6.88 -18.17
C LEU A 113 -12.32 7.50 -19.57
N ASP A 114 -11.47 8.51 -19.84
CA ASP A 114 -11.35 9.11 -21.17
C ASP A 114 -10.93 8.08 -22.24
N SER A 115 -9.98 7.21 -21.90
CA SER A 115 -9.53 6.13 -22.80
C SER A 115 -10.62 5.08 -23.02
N GLU A 116 -11.40 4.76 -21.99
CA GLU A 116 -12.54 3.83 -22.08
C GLU A 116 -13.61 4.38 -23.04
N GLU A 117 -13.99 5.64 -22.90
CA GLU A 117 -14.97 6.28 -23.80
C GLU A 117 -14.45 6.36 -25.24
N LYS A 118 -13.15 6.65 -25.42
CA LYS A 118 -12.52 6.64 -26.74
C LYS A 118 -12.59 5.26 -27.40
N LEU A 119 -12.26 4.20 -26.66
CA LEU A 119 -12.32 2.83 -27.18
C LEU A 119 -13.75 2.40 -27.50
N LYS A 120 -14.73 2.76 -26.68
CA LYS A 120 -16.15 2.51 -26.98
C LYS A 120 -16.57 3.16 -28.31
N GLY A 121 -16.13 4.39 -28.56
CA GLY A 121 -16.37 5.06 -29.83
C GLY A 121 -15.76 4.30 -31.02
N GLN A 122 -14.51 3.85 -30.90
CA GLN A 122 -13.84 3.07 -31.94
C GLN A 122 -14.50 1.71 -32.19
N ILE A 123 -15.03 1.07 -31.13
CA ILE A 123 -15.78 -0.18 -31.25
C ILE A 123 -17.08 0.04 -32.04
N ALA A 124 -17.83 1.09 -31.73
CA ALA A 124 -19.08 1.39 -32.43
C ALA A 124 -18.86 1.73 -33.91
N GLU A 125 -17.78 2.44 -34.24
CA GLU A 125 -17.39 2.71 -35.63
C GLU A 125 -17.05 1.41 -36.38
N LEU A 126 -16.24 0.54 -35.76
CA LEU A 126 -15.86 -0.75 -36.36
C LEU A 126 -17.06 -1.70 -36.53
N GLU A 127 -18.00 -1.68 -35.59
CA GLU A 127 -19.24 -2.46 -35.66
C GLU A 127 -20.11 -2.02 -36.85
N ALA A 128 -20.24 -0.71 -37.07
CA ALA A 128 -20.95 -0.18 -38.23
C ALA A 128 -20.27 -0.54 -39.56
N ASP A 129 -18.93 -0.44 -39.63
CA ASP A 129 -18.17 -0.85 -40.82
C ASP A 129 -18.32 -2.36 -41.11
N TYR A 130 -18.33 -3.19 -40.06
CA TYR A 130 -18.55 -4.62 -40.19
C TYR A 130 -19.94 -4.94 -40.71
N ASP A 131 -20.98 -4.29 -40.18
CA ASP A 131 -22.37 -4.48 -40.62
C ASP A 131 -22.55 -4.08 -42.11
N ASP A 132 -21.95 -2.98 -42.56
CA ASP A 132 -21.96 -2.55 -43.98
C ASP A 132 -21.28 -3.57 -44.91
N ILE A 133 -20.11 -4.09 -44.51
CA ILE A 133 -19.41 -5.12 -45.30
C ILE A 133 -20.23 -6.42 -45.35
N LYS A 134 -20.85 -6.79 -44.24
CA LYS A 134 -21.69 -7.99 -44.17
C LYS A 134 -22.91 -7.88 -45.07
N GLU A 135 -23.61 -6.74 -45.07
CA GLU A 135 -24.74 -6.49 -45.98
C GLU A 135 -24.32 -6.63 -47.44
N LYS A 136 -23.14 -6.10 -47.81
CA LYS A 136 -22.58 -6.25 -49.16
C LYS A 136 -22.27 -7.70 -49.50
N HIS A 137 -21.72 -8.47 -48.57
CA HIS A 137 -21.45 -9.90 -48.78
C HIS A 137 -22.73 -10.69 -49.02
N ASP A 138 -23.75 -10.50 -48.18
CA ASP A 138 -25.04 -11.17 -48.31
C ASP A 138 -25.72 -10.85 -49.67
N GLY A 139 -25.60 -9.59 -50.13
CA GLY A 139 -26.07 -9.17 -51.45
C GLY A 139 -25.33 -9.89 -52.61
N LEU A 140 -24.00 -9.94 -52.55
CA LEU A 140 -23.19 -10.63 -53.56
C LEU A 140 -23.41 -12.15 -53.57
N GLU A 141 -23.66 -12.76 -52.42
CA GLU A 141 -23.99 -14.18 -52.31
C GLU A 141 -25.32 -14.50 -53.02
N GLY A 142 -26.34 -13.63 -52.88
CA GLY A 142 -27.58 -13.74 -53.62
C GLY A 142 -27.40 -13.63 -55.14
N GLU A 143 -26.60 -12.66 -55.61
CA GLU A 143 -26.26 -12.54 -57.04
C GLU A 143 -25.53 -13.76 -57.58
N LEU A 144 -24.61 -14.34 -56.80
CA LEU A 144 -23.89 -15.56 -57.16
C LEU A 144 -24.83 -16.77 -57.23
N GLU A 145 -25.80 -16.89 -56.32
CA GLU A 145 -26.80 -17.95 -56.33
C GLU A 145 -27.72 -17.84 -57.56
N ASP A 146 -28.14 -16.64 -57.94
CA ASP A 146 -28.89 -16.38 -59.16
C ASP A 146 -28.08 -16.77 -60.41
N LEU A 147 -26.79 -16.41 -60.45
CA LEU A 147 -25.90 -16.78 -61.56
C LEU A 147 -25.70 -18.31 -61.65
N LYS A 148 -25.59 -19.00 -60.51
CA LYS A 148 -25.51 -20.47 -60.44
C LYS A 148 -26.77 -21.16 -60.98
N ARG A 149 -27.93 -20.49 -60.94
CA ARG A 149 -29.19 -20.99 -61.50
C ARG A 149 -29.23 -20.92 -63.04
N PHE A 150 -28.35 -20.12 -63.66
CA PHE A 150 -28.13 -20.10 -65.13
C PHE A 150 -27.15 -21.19 -65.58
N ASP A 151 -27.36 -22.40 -65.08
CA ASP A 151 -26.69 -23.58 -65.61
C ASP A 151 -27.23 -23.83 -67.04
N VAL A 152 -26.50 -23.35 -68.04
CA VAL A 152 -26.76 -23.51 -69.48
C VAL A 152 -26.47 -24.94 -69.96
N ASN A 153 -26.27 -25.90 -69.05
CA ASN A 153 -26.12 -27.31 -69.38
C ASN A 153 -27.40 -28.11 -69.07
N LYS A 154 -28.49 -27.77 -69.76
CA LYS A 154 -29.68 -28.64 -69.82
C LYS A 154 -30.34 -28.74 -71.20
N ASP A 155 -29.62 -28.41 -72.27
CA ASP A 155 -30.02 -28.77 -73.65
C ASP A 155 -28.79 -28.77 -74.58
N VAL A 156 -27.94 -29.79 -74.43
CA VAL A 156 -27.33 -30.46 -75.59
C VAL A 156 -27.38 -31.96 -75.32
N VAL A 157 -28.58 -32.52 -75.49
CA VAL A 157 -28.71 -33.90 -75.95
C VAL A 157 -28.81 -33.80 -77.47
N ASP A 158 -27.65 -33.76 -78.11
CA ASP A 158 -27.41 -34.09 -79.54
C ASP A 158 -26.01 -34.72 -79.64
N ASP A 159 -25.84 -35.81 -78.87
CA ASP A 159 -24.94 -36.94 -79.15
C ASP A 159 -23.42 -36.72 -79.23
N VAL A 160 -22.85 -35.74 -78.53
CA VAL A 160 -21.39 -35.71 -78.29
C VAL A 160 -21.11 -35.63 -76.79
N LEU A 161 -20.90 -36.80 -76.19
CA LEU A 161 -20.30 -36.97 -74.88
C LEU A 161 -18.81 -36.63 -74.99
N ILE A 162 -18.36 -35.62 -74.27
CA ILE A 162 -16.94 -35.46 -73.95
C ILE A 162 -16.80 -36.03 -72.55
N ASP A 163 -16.32 -37.27 -72.48
CA ASP A 163 -16.00 -37.93 -71.22
C ASP A 163 -14.90 -37.17 -70.46
N GLU A 164 -15.09 -37.07 -69.16
CA GLU A 164 -14.05 -36.74 -68.19
C GLU A 164 -12.89 -37.73 -68.33
N GLU A 165 -11.63 -37.27 -68.34
CA GLU A 165 -10.48 -37.85 -67.59
C GLU A 165 -9.14 -37.22 -68.04
N GLU A 166 -8.47 -36.54 -67.11
CA GLU A 166 -7.03 -36.66 -66.76
C GLU A 166 -6.70 -35.46 -65.85
N SER A 167 -6.84 -35.62 -64.53
CA SER A 167 -5.82 -36.16 -63.63
C SER A 167 -4.60 -35.25 -63.46
N SER A 168 -4.47 -34.78 -62.23
CA SER A 168 -3.32 -34.14 -61.59
C SER A 168 -1.97 -34.79 -61.94
N PRO A 169 -0.89 -34.00 -61.93
CA PRO A 169 0.16 -34.32 -60.96
C PRO A 169 0.58 -33.10 -60.14
N GLU A 170 0.27 -33.17 -58.85
CA GLU A 170 1.26 -33.10 -57.77
C GLU A 170 2.47 -32.17 -58.00
N GLY A 171 2.27 -30.89 -57.70
CA GLY A 171 3.36 -29.95 -57.44
C GLY A 171 3.67 -29.93 -55.94
N ASN A 172 4.56 -30.84 -55.50
CA ASN A 172 5.29 -30.68 -54.24
C ASN A 172 6.12 -29.39 -54.31
N GLY A 173 5.67 -28.38 -53.59
CA GLY A 173 6.45 -27.20 -53.23
C GLY A 173 6.46 -27.05 -51.72
N GLU A 174 7.07 -28.00 -51.00
CA GLU A 174 7.67 -27.71 -49.70
C GLU A 174 8.62 -26.50 -49.84
N LYS A 175 8.20 -25.33 -49.35
CA LYS A 175 9.09 -24.31 -48.80
C LYS A 175 8.46 -23.69 -47.58
N GLU A 176 8.84 -24.28 -46.45
CA GLU A 176 9.42 -23.58 -45.30
C GLU A 176 8.54 -22.50 -44.66
N ALA A 177 7.93 -22.89 -43.55
CA ALA A 177 7.52 -21.96 -42.52
C ALA A 177 8.75 -21.18 -42.03
N VAL A 178 8.82 -19.89 -42.36
CA VAL A 178 9.59 -18.94 -41.56
C VAL A 178 8.59 -18.33 -40.59
N ASP A 179 8.56 -18.91 -39.40
CA ASP A 179 8.04 -18.26 -38.20
C ASP A 179 8.90 -17.03 -37.93
N ALA A 180 8.28 -15.86 -37.94
CA ALA A 180 8.87 -14.63 -37.43
C ALA A 180 7.88 -13.99 -36.45
N ASN A 181 7.51 -14.73 -35.40
CA ASN A 181 7.28 -14.11 -34.11
C ASN A 181 8.62 -13.75 -33.45
N VAL A 182 9.06 -12.50 -33.61
CA VAL A 182 9.96 -11.85 -32.65
C VAL A 182 9.20 -10.67 -32.05
N GLY A 183 8.21 -11.00 -31.23
CA GLY A 183 7.86 -10.22 -30.05
C GLY A 183 8.71 -10.74 -28.90
N GLY A 184 9.76 -10.00 -28.56
CA GLY A 184 10.67 -10.32 -27.46
C GLY A 184 11.52 -9.11 -27.12
N GLU A 185 10.91 -8.17 -26.40
CA GLU A 185 11.61 -7.09 -25.71
C GLU A 185 12.50 -7.72 -24.64
N GLU A 186 13.78 -7.93 -24.97
CA GLU A 186 14.80 -8.23 -23.97
C GLU A 186 15.17 -6.92 -23.27
N VAL A 187 14.51 -6.68 -22.14
CA VAL A 187 14.93 -5.67 -21.17
C VAL A 187 16.21 -6.22 -20.53
N VAL A 188 17.36 -5.83 -21.06
CA VAL A 188 18.65 -6.02 -20.38
C VAL A 188 18.64 -5.09 -19.17
N ALA A 189 18.40 -5.68 -18.01
CA ALA A 189 18.78 -5.08 -16.74
C ALA A 189 20.31 -5.07 -16.67
N GLU A 190 20.92 -3.93 -16.99
CA GLU A 190 22.27 -3.65 -16.51
C GLU A 190 22.15 -3.05 -15.11
N ASP A 191 22.36 -3.93 -14.13
CA ASP A 191 22.73 -3.58 -12.77
C ASP A 191 24.15 -2.99 -12.82
N VAL A 192 24.28 -1.67 -12.69
CA VAL A 192 25.55 -1.04 -12.33
C VAL A 192 25.39 -0.44 -10.95
N GLU A 193 25.58 -1.32 -9.97
CA GLU A 193 26.17 -0.97 -8.70
C GLU A 193 27.57 -0.39 -8.94
N GLN A 194 27.72 0.93 -8.82
CA GLN A 194 29.00 1.54 -8.47
C GLN A 194 28.88 2.36 -7.19
N LYS A 195 29.28 1.66 -6.13
CA LYS A 195 29.64 2.14 -4.82
C LYS A 195 31.03 2.81 -4.85
N ALA A 196 31.14 3.85 -4.02
CA ALA A 196 32.34 4.45 -3.44
C ALA A 196 33.21 5.39 -4.30
N ALA A 197 33.21 6.68 -3.95
CA ALA A 197 34.20 7.28 -3.03
C ALA A 197 33.69 8.63 -2.49
#